data_AF-A0A1W9J0V6-F1
#
_entry.id   AF-A0A1W9J0V6-F1
#
_cell.length_a   1.000
_cell.length_b   1.000
_cell.length_c   1.000
_cell.angle_alpha   90.00
_cell.angle_beta   90.00
_cell.angle_gamma   90.00
#
_symmetry.space_group_name_H-M   'P 1'
#
loop_
_entity.id
_entity.type
_entity.pdbx_description
1 polymer ?
#
loop_
_entity_poly.entity_id
_entity_poly.type
_entity_poly.pdbx_seq_one_letter_code
_entity_poly.pdbx_strand_id
1 'polypeptide(L)'
;KLSAPEEEGGAGGQLEPLIFAKSAATPSRIMIGLQAFAGLAGLILGAHLFVSAAESMAGMFAVSPLILALLIAPLATELPEMSNSFLWLYRKKDRLAVANVTGAMVFQGTIPVSVGLLGTEWAIASSASVTMVLAVQAVVFYLLQLFIGGYWRAWLLSSGALLYIGYTLYLALGQ
;
A
#
# COMPACT_ATOMS: atom_id res chain seq x y z
N LYS A 1 18.41 -30.59 -22.89
CA LYS A 1 17.15 -30.06 -23.49
C LYS A 1 16.24 -29.59 -22.35
N LEU A 2 16.54 -28.44 -21.75
CA LEU A 2 15.60 -27.73 -20.90
C LEU A 2 15.06 -26.57 -21.75
N SER A 3 14.07 -26.87 -22.56
CA SER A 3 13.19 -25.85 -23.10
C SER A 3 12.30 -25.42 -21.95
N ALA A 4 12.65 -24.30 -21.32
CA ALA A 4 11.65 -23.50 -20.63
C ALA A 4 10.49 -23.28 -21.61
N PRO A 5 9.22 -23.39 -21.20
CA PRO A 5 8.17 -22.84 -22.02
C PRO A 5 8.50 -21.36 -22.17
N GLU A 6 8.72 -20.95 -23.42
CA GLU A 6 8.68 -19.55 -23.77
C GLU A 6 7.34 -19.03 -23.23
N GLU A 7 7.39 -18.13 -22.25
CA GLU A 7 6.23 -17.30 -21.91
C GLU A 7 6.03 -16.33 -23.10
N GLU A 8 5.67 -16.88 -24.27
CA GLU A 8 4.97 -16.16 -25.32
C GLU A 8 3.59 -15.80 -24.75
N GLY A 9 3.53 -14.59 -24.23
CA GLY A 9 2.33 -14.06 -23.62
C GLY A 9 2.61 -12.67 -23.13
N GLY A 10 2.81 -11.74 -24.06
CA GLY A 10 2.76 -10.31 -23.76
C GLY A 10 1.54 -10.05 -22.86
N ALA A 11 1.68 -9.08 -21.96
CA ALA A 11 0.67 -8.65 -20.99
C ALA A 11 -0.60 -8.06 -21.63
N GLY A 12 -1.12 -8.66 -22.70
CA GLY A 12 -2.45 -8.51 -23.25
C GLY A 12 -3.38 -9.54 -22.63
N GLY A 13 -3.59 -9.46 -21.31
CA GLY A 13 -4.80 -10.04 -20.74
C GLY A 13 -6.00 -9.42 -21.43
N GLN A 14 -7.04 -10.22 -21.73
CA GLN A 14 -8.31 -9.68 -22.22
C GLN A 14 -8.74 -8.56 -21.26
N LEU A 15 -8.83 -7.33 -21.79
CA LEU A 15 -9.17 -6.17 -20.98
C LEU A 15 -10.54 -6.38 -20.36
N GLU A 16 -10.66 -6.16 -19.06
CA GLU A 16 -11.97 -6.17 -18.41
C GLU A 16 -12.86 -5.10 -19.06
N PRO A 17 -14.12 -5.42 -19.37
CA PRO A 17 -15.01 -4.48 -20.04
C PRO A 17 -15.28 -3.27 -19.15
N LEU A 18 -15.43 -2.09 -19.75
CA LEU A 18 -15.74 -0.86 -19.03
C LEU A 18 -17.02 -1.02 -18.20
N ILE A 19 -17.03 -0.49 -16.98
CA ILE A 19 -18.21 -0.45 -16.12
C ILE A 19 -19.34 0.33 -16.81
N PHE A 20 -19.02 1.42 -17.49
CA PHE A 20 -20.00 2.26 -18.21
C PHE A 20 -20.35 1.73 -19.61
N ALA A 21 -19.65 0.71 -20.10
CA ALA A 21 -19.94 0.08 -21.38
C ALA A 21 -19.60 -1.42 -21.37
N LYS A 22 -20.26 -2.16 -20.47
CA LYS A 22 -19.97 -3.60 -20.23
C LYS A 22 -20.15 -4.51 -21.44
N SER A 23 -20.97 -4.08 -22.41
CA SER A 23 -21.29 -4.83 -23.64
C SER A 23 -20.50 -4.36 -24.87
N ALA A 24 -19.73 -3.27 -24.76
CA ALA A 24 -19.01 -2.73 -25.92
C ALA A 24 -17.67 -3.45 -26.10
N ALA A 25 -17.53 -4.21 -27.18
CA ALA A 25 -16.27 -4.86 -27.56
C ALA A 25 -15.15 -3.85 -27.88
N THR A 26 -15.53 -2.65 -28.36
CA THR A 26 -14.61 -1.52 -28.61
C THR A 26 -15.24 -0.22 -28.09
N PRO A 27 -14.99 0.15 -26.83
CA PRO A 27 -15.60 1.36 -26.26
C PRO A 27 -15.03 2.63 -26.89
N SER A 28 -15.88 3.64 -27.07
CA SER A 28 -15.46 4.98 -27.53
C SER A 28 -14.47 5.62 -26.55
N ARG A 29 -13.47 6.35 -27.07
CA ARG A 29 -12.51 7.12 -26.26
C ARG A 29 -13.19 8.06 -25.27
N ILE A 30 -14.36 8.59 -25.64
CA ILE A 30 -15.18 9.45 -24.77
C ILE A 30 -15.67 8.66 -23.56
N MET A 31 -16.11 7.42 -23.74
CA MET A 31 -16.60 6.58 -22.65
C MET A 31 -15.47 6.16 -21.70
N ILE A 32 -14.29 5.85 -22.25
CA ILE A 32 -13.08 5.60 -21.47
C ILE A 32 -12.74 6.85 -20.63
N GLY A 33 -12.72 8.02 -21.26
CA GLY A 33 -12.46 9.29 -20.58
C GLY A 33 -13.49 9.57 -19.48
N LEU A 34 -14.77 9.40 -19.76
CA LEU A 34 -15.85 9.64 -18.80
C LEU A 34 -15.74 8.69 -17.59
N GLN A 35 -15.42 7.40 -17.80
CA GLN A 35 -15.17 6.47 -16.71
C GLN A 35 -13.92 6.84 -15.90
N ALA A 36 -12.83 7.25 -16.55
CA ALA A 36 -11.62 7.68 -15.87
C ALA A 36 -11.88 8.92 -15.01
N PHE A 37 -12.59 9.92 -15.54
CA PHE A 37 -12.95 11.14 -14.81
C PHE A 37 -13.90 10.85 -13.66
N ALA A 38 -14.91 9.98 -13.85
CA ALA A 38 -15.80 9.59 -12.77
C ALA A 38 -15.06 8.84 -11.65
N GLY A 39 -14.13 7.95 -12.02
CA GLY A 39 -13.26 7.26 -11.06
C GLY A 39 -12.36 8.24 -10.30
N LEU A 40 -11.74 9.19 -10.99
CA LEU A 40 -10.92 10.24 -10.36
C LEU A 40 -11.75 11.11 -9.41
N ALA A 41 -12.93 11.54 -9.82
CA ALA A 41 -13.84 12.30 -8.96
C ALA A 41 -14.23 11.49 -7.71
N GLY A 42 -14.50 10.20 -7.87
CA GLY A 42 -14.75 9.28 -6.76
C GLY A 42 -13.57 9.17 -5.80
N LEU A 43 -12.34 9.09 -6.32
CA LEU A 43 -11.11 9.08 -5.51
C LEU A 43 -10.95 10.38 -4.70
N ILE A 44 -11.16 11.53 -5.34
CA ILE A 44 -11.07 12.84 -4.67
C ILE A 44 -12.12 12.94 -3.55
N LEU A 45 -13.38 12.61 -3.84
CA LEU A 45 -14.45 12.63 -2.85
C LEU A 45 -14.21 11.63 -1.72
N GLY A 46 -13.73 10.43 -2.04
CA GLY A 46 -13.36 9.40 -1.07
C GLY A 46 -12.24 9.86 -0.14
N ALA A 47 -11.22 10.53 -0.68
CA ALA A 47 -10.13 11.11 0.11
C ALA A 47 -10.64 12.19 1.09
N HIS A 48 -11.51 13.10 0.62
CA HIS A 48 -12.11 14.10 1.51
C HIS A 48 -12.95 13.47 2.63
N LEU A 49 -13.79 12.49 2.30
CA LEU A 49 -14.58 11.76 3.30
C LEU A 49 -13.69 11.02 4.30
N PHE A 50 -12.60 10.41 3.84
CA PHE A 50 -11.65 9.72 4.71
C PHE A 50 -11.01 10.69 5.71
N VAL A 51 -10.55 11.86 5.25
CA VAL A 51 -9.95 12.88 6.13
C VAL A 51 -10.98 13.40 7.15
N SER A 52 -12.20 13.74 6.71
CA SER A 52 -13.25 14.20 7.63
C SER A 52 -13.66 13.13 8.66
N ALA A 53 -13.69 11.86 8.27
CA ALA A 53 -13.94 10.76 9.19
C ALA A 53 -12.79 10.61 10.20
N ALA A 54 -11.54 10.72 9.75
CA ALA A 54 -10.37 10.69 10.63
C ALA A 54 -10.39 11.87 11.63
N GLU A 55 -10.74 13.08 11.20
CA GLU A 55 -10.88 14.23 12.11
C GLU A 55 -11.96 14.00 13.18
N SER A 56 -13.13 13.51 12.79
CA SER A 56 -14.22 13.18 13.71
C SER A 56 -13.83 12.10 14.72
N MET A 57 -13.19 11.02 14.24
CA MET A 57 -12.67 9.96 15.09
C MET A 57 -11.58 10.46 16.04
N ALA A 58 -10.68 11.31 15.57
CA ALA A 58 -9.61 11.88 16.39
C ALA A 58 -10.19 12.68 17.57
N GLY A 59 -11.27 13.44 17.34
CA GLY A 59 -12.02 14.13 18.39
C GLY A 59 -12.63 13.18 19.44
N MET A 60 -13.15 12.02 19.02
CA MET A 60 -13.69 11.01 19.94
C MET A 60 -12.61 10.32 20.79
N PHE A 61 -11.43 10.07 20.21
CA PHE A 61 -10.31 9.41 20.89
C PHE A 61 -9.39 10.38 21.65
N ALA A 62 -9.69 11.69 21.64
CA ALA A 62 -8.85 12.74 22.22
C ALA A 62 -7.39 12.67 21.72
N VAL A 63 -7.21 12.36 20.44
CA VAL A 63 -5.90 12.32 19.77
C VAL A 63 -5.84 13.36 18.65
N SER A 64 -4.63 13.75 18.22
CA SER A 64 -4.53 14.65 17.07
C SER A 64 -5.00 13.96 15.77
N PRO A 65 -5.70 14.68 14.86
CA PRO A 65 -6.08 14.14 13.56
C PRO A 65 -4.90 13.60 12.76
N LEU A 66 -3.75 14.26 12.87
CA LEU A 66 -2.50 13.83 12.22
C LEU A 66 -2.04 12.47 12.73
N ILE A 67 -2.01 12.25 14.06
CA ILE A 67 -1.64 10.96 14.64
C ILE A 67 -2.61 9.89 14.16
N LEU A 68 -3.92 10.13 14.22
CA LEU A 68 -4.89 9.13 13.79
C LEU A 68 -4.77 8.80 12.30
N ALA A 69 -4.54 9.80 11.44
CA ALA A 69 -4.30 9.61 10.02
C ALA A 69 -3.04 8.77 9.77
N LEU A 70 -1.94 9.02 10.50
CA LEU A 70 -0.71 8.22 10.42
C LEU A 70 -0.91 6.76 10.84
N LEU A 71 -1.93 6.45 11.64
CA LEU A 71 -2.26 5.08 12.05
C LEU A 71 -3.23 4.37 11.11
N ILE A 72 -4.28 5.06 10.63
CA ILE A 72 -5.35 4.43 9.86
C ILE A 72 -5.04 4.45 8.36
N ALA A 73 -4.40 5.50 7.84
CA ALA A 73 -4.16 5.63 6.40
C ALA A 73 -3.29 4.50 5.83
N PRO A 74 -2.19 4.07 6.47
CA PRO A 74 -1.41 2.94 5.97
C PRO A 74 -2.23 1.65 5.92
N LEU A 75 -3.07 1.40 6.95
CA LEU A 75 -3.95 0.23 6.94
C LEU A 75 -4.97 0.31 5.80
N ALA A 76 -5.64 1.45 5.65
CA ALA A 76 -6.68 1.63 4.64
C ALA A 76 -6.13 1.51 3.20
N THR A 77 -4.92 2.01 2.96
CA THR A 77 -4.29 2.01 1.64
C THR A 77 -3.66 0.68 1.26
N GLU A 78 -3.35 -0.21 2.22
CA GLU A 78 -2.79 -1.55 1.97
C GLU A 78 -3.85 -2.64 1.81
N LEU A 79 -5.09 -2.41 2.26
CA LEU A 79 -6.17 -3.40 2.19
C LEU A 79 -6.45 -3.92 0.76
N PRO A 80 -6.54 -3.06 -0.28
CA PRO A 80 -6.79 -3.52 -1.65
C PRO A 80 -5.70 -4.48 -2.16
N GLU A 81 -4.43 -4.14 -1.92
CA GLU A 81 -3.24 -4.86 -2.33
C GLU A 81 -3.15 -6.19 -1.59
N MET A 82 -3.43 -6.17 -0.28
CA MET A 82 -3.47 -7.37 0.55
C MET A 82 -4.57 -8.32 0.06
N SER A 83 -5.75 -7.80 -0.29
CA SER A 83 -6.86 -8.59 -0.84
C SER A 83 -6.50 -9.27 -2.17
N ASN A 84 -5.92 -8.52 -3.11
CA ASN A 84 -5.49 -9.08 -4.40
C ASN A 84 -4.39 -10.14 -4.23
N SER A 85 -3.39 -9.85 -3.39
CA SER A 85 -2.29 -10.77 -3.11
C SER A 85 -2.79 -12.06 -2.45
N PHE A 86 -3.73 -11.94 -1.51
CA PHE A 86 -4.39 -13.09 -0.88
C PHE A 86 -5.16 -13.93 -1.89
N LEU A 87 -5.96 -13.30 -2.76
CA LEU A 87 -6.75 -14.01 -3.76
C LEU A 87 -5.86 -14.76 -4.76
N TRP A 88 -4.74 -14.17 -5.19
CA TRP A 88 -3.78 -14.84 -6.06
C TRP A 88 -3.06 -15.99 -5.38
N LEU A 89 -2.65 -15.82 -4.12
CA LEU A 89 -2.05 -16.91 -3.34
C LEU A 89 -3.03 -18.08 -3.15
N TYR A 90 -4.30 -17.78 -2.85
CA TYR A 90 -5.37 -18.76 -2.77
C TYR A 90 -5.54 -19.53 -4.09
N ARG A 91 -5.38 -18.82 -5.21
CA ARG A 91 -5.42 -19.39 -6.57
C ARG A 91 -4.08 -19.98 -7.05
N LYS A 92 -3.09 -20.17 -6.16
CA LYS A 92 -1.76 -20.71 -6.47
C LYS A 92 -0.99 -19.91 -7.53
N LYS A 93 -1.23 -18.60 -7.59
CA LYS A 93 -0.56 -17.65 -8.50
C LYS A 93 0.52 -16.86 -7.76
N ASP A 94 1.46 -17.57 -7.16
CA ASP A 94 2.44 -17.01 -6.22
C ASP A 94 3.30 -15.91 -6.85
N ARG A 95 3.70 -16.08 -8.13
CA ARG A 95 4.46 -15.06 -8.87
C ARG A 95 3.71 -13.73 -8.98
N LEU A 96 2.40 -13.77 -9.23
CA LEU A 96 1.58 -12.55 -9.33
C LEU A 96 1.40 -11.87 -7.97
N ALA A 97 1.19 -12.67 -6.91
CA ALA A 97 1.12 -12.14 -5.55
C ALA A 97 2.41 -11.42 -5.15
N VAL A 98 3.59 -12.02 -5.40
CA VAL A 98 4.88 -11.40 -5.08
C VAL A 98 5.13 -10.15 -5.94
N ALA A 99 4.81 -10.20 -7.24
CA ALA A 99 4.97 -9.06 -8.13
C ALA A 99 4.11 -7.86 -7.69
N ASN A 100 2.87 -8.11 -7.24
CA ASN A 100 1.98 -7.07 -6.74
C ASN A 100 2.47 -6.44 -5.44
N VAL A 101 2.82 -7.25 -4.44
CA VAL A 101 3.35 -6.72 -3.16
C VAL A 101 4.62 -5.91 -3.41
N THR A 102 5.57 -6.45 -4.18
CA THR A 102 6.84 -5.76 -4.44
C THR A 102 6.63 -4.48 -5.25
N GLY A 103 5.78 -4.52 -6.28
CA GLY A 103 5.46 -3.35 -7.09
C GLY A 103 4.75 -2.25 -6.30
N ALA A 104 3.79 -2.61 -5.45
CA ALA A 104 3.09 -1.68 -4.58
C ALA A 104 4.05 -0.98 -3.61
N MET A 105 4.93 -1.73 -2.94
CA MET A 105 5.91 -1.16 -2.00
C MET A 105 6.86 -0.16 -2.69
N VAL A 106 7.34 -0.48 -3.90
CA VAL A 106 8.19 0.45 -4.67
C VAL A 106 7.41 1.70 -5.07
N PHE A 107 6.18 1.53 -5.59
CA PHE A 107 5.34 2.66 -6.00
C PHE A 107 5.03 3.58 -4.82
N GLN A 108 4.59 3.03 -3.68
CA GLN A 108 4.21 3.80 -2.49
C GLN A 108 5.41 4.50 -1.85
N GLY A 109 6.57 3.84 -1.80
CA GLY A 109 7.79 4.43 -1.26
C GLY A 109 8.40 5.53 -2.14
N THR A 110 7.97 5.66 -3.40
CA THR A 110 8.55 6.60 -4.35
C THR A 110 7.58 7.69 -4.78
N ILE A 111 6.47 7.34 -5.43
CA ILE A 111 5.63 8.32 -6.13
C ILE A 111 4.84 9.22 -5.17
N PRO A 112 4.02 8.69 -4.24
CA PRO A 112 3.28 9.54 -3.29
C PRO A 112 4.22 10.38 -2.42
N VAL A 113 5.32 9.79 -1.95
CA VAL A 113 6.33 10.47 -1.14
C VAL A 113 6.97 11.61 -1.94
N SER A 114 7.41 11.38 -3.18
CA SER A 114 8.02 12.42 -4.01
C SER A 114 7.05 13.57 -4.27
N VAL A 115 5.79 13.27 -4.59
CA VAL A 115 4.76 14.30 -4.79
C VAL A 115 4.52 15.08 -3.49
N GLY A 116 4.46 14.40 -2.34
CA GLY A 116 4.33 15.06 -1.04
C GLY A 116 5.49 16.01 -0.74
N LEU A 117 6.73 15.58 -0.99
CA LEU A 117 7.93 16.37 -0.73
C LEU A 117 8.07 17.61 -1.64
N LEU A 118 7.44 17.61 -2.82
CA LEU A 118 7.41 18.79 -3.70
C LEU A 118 6.52 19.91 -3.13
N GLY A 119 5.53 19.56 -2.32
CA GLY A 119 4.53 20.48 -1.79
C GLY A 119 4.71 20.84 -0.32
N THR A 120 5.72 20.30 0.38
CA THR A 120 5.90 20.47 1.83
C THR A 120 7.31 20.93 2.19
N GLU A 121 7.42 21.64 3.31
CA GLU A 121 8.72 21.98 3.87
C GLU A 121 9.41 20.73 4.44
N TRP A 122 10.71 20.61 4.17
CA TRP A 122 11.54 19.51 4.66
C TRP A 122 11.92 19.71 6.12
N ALA A 123 11.03 19.29 7.02
CA ALA A 123 11.29 19.23 8.45
C ALA A 123 11.19 17.79 8.95
N ILE A 124 12.30 17.23 9.43
CA ILE A 124 12.31 15.90 10.03
C ILE A 124 11.70 16.01 11.43
N ALA A 125 10.43 15.59 11.56
CA ALA A 125 9.77 15.50 12.85
C ALA A 125 10.44 14.44 13.74
N SER A 126 10.34 14.62 15.06
CA SER A 126 10.82 13.62 16.03
C SER A 126 10.17 12.24 15.79
N SER A 127 8.86 12.22 15.51
CA SER A 127 8.12 11.01 15.14
C SER A 127 8.70 10.31 13.91
N ALA A 128 9.05 11.07 12.86
CA ALA A 128 9.65 10.53 11.64
C ALA A 128 11.03 9.89 11.91
N SER A 129 11.82 10.50 12.80
CA SER A 129 13.13 9.94 13.21
C SER A 129 12.97 8.60 13.92
N VAL A 130 11.98 8.48 14.81
CA VAL A 130 11.67 7.21 15.48
C VAL A 130 11.24 6.14 14.47
N THR A 131 10.35 6.47 13.52
CA THR A 131 9.94 5.53 12.48
C THR A 131 11.12 5.07 11.63
N MET A 132 12.05 5.97 11.29
CA MET A 132 13.26 5.64 10.54
C MET A 132 14.15 4.64 11.29
N VAL A 133 14.37 4.84 12.60
CA VAL A 133 15.14 3.91 13.43
C VAL A 133 14.46 2.54 13.51
N LEU A 134 13.14 2.50 13.74
CA LEU A 134 12.38 1.26 13.79
C LEU A 134 12.41 0.52 12.44
N ALA A 135 12.34 1.24 11.32
CA ALA A 135 12.43 0.67 9.98
C ALA A 135 13.82 0.06 9.73
N VAL A 136 14.90 0.77 10.07
CA VAL A 136 16.27 0.25 9.96
C VAL A 136 16.46 -0.99 10.83
N GLN A 137 15.95 -0.97 12.07
CA GLN A 137 15.98 -2.11 12.97
C GLN A 137 15.25 -3.33 12.39
N ALA A 138 14.07 -3.13 11.82
CA ALA A 138 13.31 -4.19 11.15
C ALA A 138 14.10 -4.79 9.98
N VAL A 139 14.64 -3.93 9.10
CA VAL A 139 15.43 -4.36 7.94
C VAL A 139 16.65 -5.16 8.37
N VAL A 140 17.41 -4.68 9.36
CA VAL A 140 18.59 -5.38 9.88
C VAL A 140 18.20 -6.74 10.45
N PHE A 141 17.14 -6.80 11.27
CA PHE A 141 16.64 -8.05 11.84
C PHE A 141 16.26 -9.07 10.75
N TYR A 142 15.54 -8.61 9.73
CA TYR A 142 15.14 -9.40 8.58
C TYR A 142 16.34 -9.89 7.75
N LEU A 143 17.30 -9.02 7.45
CA LEU A 143 18.51 -9.42 6.73
C LEU A 143 19.34 -10.43 7.53
N LEU A 144 19.49 -10.26 8.85
CA LEU A 144 20.19 -11.23 9.70
C LEU A 144 19.50 -12.59 9.68
N GLN A 145 18.17 -12.62 9.72
CA GLN A 145 17.40 -13.84 9.58
C GLN A 145 17.71 -14.56 8.25
N LEU A 146 17.80 -13.81 7.16
CA LEU A 146 18.17 -14.36 5.86
C LEU A 146 19.62 -14.86 5.83
N PHE A 147 20.57 -14.10 6.38
CA PHE A 147 22.00 -14.47 6.37
C PHE A 147 22.31 -15.67 7.26
N ILE A 148 21.71 -15.77 8.45
CA ILE A 148 21.96 -16.85 9.41
C ILE A 148 21.13 -18.09 9.05
N GLY A 149 19.86 -17.89 8.72
CA GLY A 149 18.91 -18.99 8.49
C GLY A 149 18.88 -19.49 7.04
N GLY A 150 19.24 -18.66 6.06
CA GLY A 150 19.13 -18.96 4.63
C GLY A 150 17.70 -18.86 4.07
N TYR A 151 16.69 -18.59 4.91
CA TYR A 151 15.29 -18.47 4.49
C TYR A 151 14.48 -17.57 5.42
N TRP A 152 13.44 -16.97 4.86
CA TRP A 152 12.44 -16.20 5.59
C TRP A 152 11.50 -17.12 6.37
N ARG A 153 11.32 -16.86 7.66
CA ARG A 153 10.35 -17.52 8.54
C ARG A 153 9.18 -16.57 8.73
N ALA A 154 8.01 -16.96 8.26
CA ALA A 154 6.81 -16.13 8.24
C ALA A 154 6.46 -15.52 9.61
N TRP A 155 6.54 -16.31 10.68
CA TRP A 155 6.20 -15.82 12.02
C TRP A 155 7.17 -14.74 12.55
N LEU A 156 8.44 -14.76 12.12
CA LEU A 156 9.40 -13.70 12.46
C LEU A 156 9.19 -12.45 11.61
N LEU A 157 8.72 -12.58 10.37
CA LEU A 157 8.29 -11.43 9.57
C LEU A 157 7.10 -10.71 10.23
N SER A 158 6.24 -11.43 10.95
CA SER A 158 5.18 -10.83 11.76
C SER A 158 5.69 -9.97 12.91
N SER A 159 6.97 -10.03 13.29
CA SER A 159 7.54 -9.17 14.35
C SER A 159 7.48 -7.68 14.01
N GLY A 160 7.39 -7.31 12.73
CA GLY A 160 7.13 -5.93 12.31
C GLY A 160 5.82 -5.38 12.87
N ALA A 161 4.81 -6.23 13.11
CA ALA A 161 3.57 -5.82 13.78
C ALA A 161 3.84 -5.34 15.21
N LEU A 162 4.79 -5.95 15.93
CA LEU A 162 5.19 -5.50 17.27
C LEU A 162 5.87 -4.14 17.23
N LEU A 163 6.74 -3.90 16.25
CA LEU A 163 7.37 -2.60 16.05
C LEU A 163 6.33 -1.52 15.70
N TYR A 164 5.36 -1.85 14.86
CA TYR A 164 4.25 -0.98 14.54
C TYR A 164 3.41 -0.66 15.78
N ILE A 165 3.00 -1.67 16.56
CA ILE A 165 2.27 -1.47 17.83
C ILE A 165 3.10 -0.63 18.82
N GLY A 166 4.40 -0.87 18.91
CA GLY A 166 5.30 -0.06 19.74
C GLY A 166 5.31 1.41 19.31
N TYR A 167 5.36 1.66 18.00
CA TYR A 167 5.28 3.01 17.44
C TYR A 167 3.92 3.66 17.69
N THR A 168 2.81 2.93 17.54
CA THR A 168 1.46 3.47 17.80
C THR A 168 1.29 3.83 19.28
N LEU A 169 1.80 3.00 20.19
CA LEU A 169 1.82 3.29 21.63
C LEU A 169 2.71 4.49 21.95
N TYR A 170 3.88 4.59 21.32
CA TYR A 170 4.75 5.76 21.47
C TYR A 170 4.05 7.06 21.06
N LEU A 171 3.35 7.07 19.92
CA LEU A 171 2.58 8.25 19.48
C LEU A 171 1.39 8.54 20.40
N ALA A 172 0.74 7.51 20.94
CA ALA A 172 -0.40 7.69 21.85
C ALA A 172 0.02 8.20 23.23
N LEU A 173 1.18 7.76 23.75
CA LEU A 173 1.73 8.13 25.05
C LEU A 173 2.57 9.43 25.01
N GLY A 174 3.07 9.80 23.83
CA GLY A 174 3.83 11.04 23.60
C GLY A 174 2.96 12.28 23.39
N GLN A 175 1.65 12.19 23.65
CA GLN A 175 0.75 13.33 23.75
C GLN A 175 0.89 14.04 25.10
#